data_AF-A0A497LEH6-F1
#
_entry.id   AF-A0A497LEH6-F1
#
_cell.length_a   1.000
_cell.length_b   1.000
_cell.length_c   1.000
_cell.angle_alpha   90.00
_cell.angle_beta   90.00
_cell.angle_gamma   90.00
#
_symmetry.space_group_name_H-M   'P 1'
#
loop_
_entity.id
_entity.type
_entity.pdbx_description
1 polymer ?
#
loop_
_entity_poly.entity_id
_entity_poly.type
_entity_poly.pdbx_seq_one_letter_code
_entity_poly.pdbx_strand_id
1 'polypeptide(L)'
;MADLLRSGATLTSLSCPVCSSPLFRLKNGDLWCAQCQKKVIVVKEGEEFSEAQGIAALSMVEHTLFEKILEINDKIKDAESLDDLQRLSATLSSLLENLRRIKGFRKS
;
A
#
# COMPACT_ATOMS: atom_id res chain seq x y z
N MET A 1 27.91 -22.74 -7.81
CA MET A 1 27.57 -21.81 -8.92
C MET A 1 27.18 -22.57 -10.19
N ALA A 2 27.98 -23.53 -10.65
CA ALA A 2 27.64 -24.42 -11.78
C ALA A 2 26.34 -25.23 -11.56
N ASP A 3 26.01 -25.60 -10.32
CA ASP A 3 24.76 -26.30 -9.98
C ASP A 3 23.50 -25.49 -10.25
N LEU A 4 23.56 -24.16 -10.09
CA LEU A 4 22.42 -23.29 -10.35
C LEU A 4 22.13 -23.22 -11.85
N LEU A 5 23.17 -23.13 -12.69
CA LEU A 5 23.01 -23.21 -14.14
C LEU A 5 22.46 -24.58 -14.58
N ARG A 6 22.94 -25.67 -13.97
CA ARG A 6 22.40 -27.02 -14.22
C ARG A 6 20.94 -27.17 -13.78
N SER A 7 20.52 -26.48 -12.72
CA SER A 7 19.13 -26.45 -12.27
C SER A 7 18.20 -25.60 -13.16
N GLY A 8 18.77 -24.91 -14.15
CA GLY A 8 18.07 -24.04 -15.11
C GLY A 8 17.89 -22.61 -14.63
N ALA A 9 18.75 -22.12 -13.74
CA ALA A 9 18.85 -20.70 -13.42
C ALA A 9 19.68 -19.96 -14.49
N THR A 10 19.36 -18.69 -14.74
CA THR A 10 20.04 -17.86 -15.74
C THR A 10 20.93 -16.82 -15.06
N LEU A 11 22.17 -16.67 -15.52
CA LEU A 11 23.06 -15.61 -15.04
C LEU A 11 22.51 -14.24 -15.48
N THR A 12 22.44 -13.28 -14.55
CA THR A 12 21.97 -11.92 -14.84
C THR A 12 23.13 -10.94 -14.94
N SER A 13 22.90 -9.78 -15.56
CA SER A 13 23.87 -8.66 -15.58
C SER A 13 23.95 -7.89 -14.27
N LEU A 14 23.16 -8.28 -13.25
CA LEU A 14 23.07 -7.62 -11.96
C LEU A 14 24.05 -8.24 -10.97
N SER A 15 24.63 -7.39 -10.11
CA SER A 15 25.57 -7.79 -9.07
C SER A 15 24.92 -7.69 -7.69
N CYS A 16 25.26 -8.61 -6.78
CA CYS A 16 24.81 -8.57 -5.40
C CYS A 16 25.33 -7.32 -4.69
N PRO A 17 24.48 -6.52 -4.02
CA PRO A 17 24.93 -5.30 -3.33
C PRO A 17 25.81 -5.58 -2.10
N VAL A 18 25.80 -6.81 -1.57
CA VAL A 18 26.53 -7.18 -0.35
C VAL A 18 27.94 -7.71 -0.65
N CYS A 19 28.09 -8.50 -1.72
CA CYS A 19 29.34 -9.21 -2.02
C CYS A 19 29.83 -9.06 -3.46
N SER A 20 29.15 -8.23 -4.25
CA SER A 20 29.47 -7.94 -5.67
C SER A 20 29.48 -9.17 -6.60
N SER A 21 29.03 -10.34 -6.14
CA SER A 21 28.93 -11.53 -6.99
C SER A 21 27.77 -11.40 -7.98
N PRO A 22 27.86 -11.95 -9.20
CA PRO A 22 26.74 -12.01 -10.15
C PRO A 22 25.49 -12.70 -9.58
N LEU A 23 24.32 -12.16 -9.87
CA LEU A 23 23.04 -12.73 -9.46
C LEU A 23 22.51 -13.73 -10.49
N PHE A 24 21.81 -14.76 -10.00
CA PHE A 24 21.11 -15.75 -10.80
C PHE A 24 19.61 -15.49 -10.76
N ARG A 25 18.93 -15.58 -11.90
CA ARG A 25 17.48 -15.66 -11.96
C ARG A 25 17.07 -17.13 -11.90
N LEU A 26 16.37 -17.52 -10.84
CA LEU A 26 15.82 -18.86 -10.67
C LEU A 26 14.59 -19.06 -11.59
N LYS A 27 14.14 -20.31 -11.76
CA LYS A 27 12.98 -20.65 -12.60
C LYS A 27 11.68 -19.98 -12.18
N ASN A 28 11.54 -19.67 -10.89
CA ASN A 28 10.37 -18.96 -10.34
C ASN A 28 10.43 -17.44 -10.58
N GLY A 29 11.48 -16.92 -11.21
CA GLY A 29 11.67 -15.49 -11.48
C GLY A 29 12.49 -14.75 -10.42
N ASP A 30 12.80 -15.38 -9.28
CA ASP A 30 13.53 -14.74 -8.19
C ASP A 30 15.00 -14.51 -8.54
N LEU A 31 15.56 -13.39 -8.05
CA LEU A 31 17.01 -13.15 -8.08
C LEU A 31 17.67 -13.75 -6.84
N TRP A 32 18.75 -14.48 -7.04
CA TRP A 32 19.45 -15.23 -6.01
C TRP A 32 20.96 -15.00 -6.08
N CYS A 33 21.57 -14.72 -4.94
CA CYS A 33 23.02 -14.65 -4.80
C CYS A 33 23.56 -16.01 -4.32
N ALA A 34 24.36 -16.67 -5.16
CA ALA A 34 24.97 -17.97 -4.82
C ALA A 34 26.01 -17.86 -3.69
N GLN A 35 26.69 -16.71 -3.56
CA GLN A 35 27.73 -16.46 -2.57
C GLN A 35 27.13 -16.20 -1.18
N CYS A 36 26.13 -15.31 -1.11
CA CYS A 36 25.44 -14.96 0.14
C CYS A 36 24.35 -15.95 0.53
N GLN A 37 23.94 -16.85 -0.38
CA GLN A 37 22.81 -17.77 -0.24
C GLN A 37 21.52 -17.04 0.19
N LYS A 38 21.27 -15.89 -0.45
CA LYS A 38 20.13 -15.02 -0.14
C LYS A 38 19.40 -14.62 -1.41
N LYS A 39 18.08 -14.50 -1.29
CA LYS A 39 17.21 -13.86 -2.29
C LYS A 39 17.51 -12.36 -2.32
N VAL A 40 17.65 -11.82 -3.52
CA VAL A 40 17.86 -10.41 -3.77
C VAL A 40 16.60 -9.85 -4.42
N ILE A 41 16.14 -8.71 -3.94
CA ILE A 41 14.97 -8.01 -4.49
C ILE A 41 15.51 -6.73 -5.11
N VAL A 42 15.25 -6.53 -6.40
CA VAL A 42 15.61 -5.30 -7.10
C VAL A 42 14.41 -4.39 -7.03
N VAL A 43 14.55 -3.34 -6.22
CA VAL A 43 13.55 -2.28 -6.13
C VAL A 43 13.86 -1.29 -7.25
N LYS A 44 12.90 -1.05 -8.15
CA LYS A 44 12.96 0.11 -9.04
C LYS A 44 12.63 1.34 -8.22
N GLU A 45 13.56 2.27 -8.09
CA GLU A 45 13.27 3.58 -7.51
C GLU A 45 12.15 4.25 -8.33
N GLY A 46 10.97 4.40 -7.72
CA GLY A 46 9.82 5.11 -8.31
C GLY A 46 8.45 4.51 -8.02
N GLU A 47 8.29 3.17 -8.05
CA GLU A 47 6.95 2.54 -7.97
C GLU A 47 6.50 2.28 -6.52
N GLU A 48 7.36 1.75 -5.64
CA GLU A 48 6.97 1.48 -4.23
C GLU A 48 6.79 2.75 -3.40
N PHE A 49 7.52 3.83 -3.72
CA PHE A 49 7.36 5.11 -3.03
C PHE A 49 5.98 5.71 -3.28
N SER A 50 5.42 5.56 -4.49
CA SER A 50 4.09 6.06 -4.83
C SER A 50 2.99 5.28 -4.12
N GLU A 51 3.14 3.96 -3.99
CA GLU A 51 2.15 3.11 -3.31
C GLU A 51 2.18 3.31 -1.79
N ALA A 52 3.36 3.34 -1.18
CA ALA A 52 3.51 3.65 0.24
C ALA A 52 3.02 5.06 0.59
N GLN A 53 3.31 6.06 -0.26
CA GLN A 53 2.75 7.41 -0.11
C GLN A 53 1.22 7.42 -0.28
N GLY A 54 0.69 6.64 -1.21
CA GLY A 54 -0.76 6.47 -1.41
C GLY A 54 -1.44 5.87 -0.18
N ILE A 55 -0.87 4.81 0.40
CA ILE A 55 -1.39 4.17 1.62
C ILE A 55 -1.33 5.13 2.82
N ALA A 56 -0.24 5.87 2.96
CA ALA A 56 -0.09 6.89 4.02
C ALA A 56 -1.13 8.02 3.85
N ALA A 57 -1.29 8.55 2.64
CA ALA A 57 -2.28 9.57 2.33
C ALA A 57 -3.71 9.08 2.61
N LEU A 58 -4.07 7.88 2.16
CA LEU A 58 -5.38 7.28 2.43
C LEU A 58 -5.64 7.10 3.94
N SER A 59 -4.60 6.81 4.71
CA SER A 59 -4.70 6.70 6.18
C SER A 59 -4.94 8.04 6.85
N MET A 60 -4.31 9.11 6.36
CA MET A 60 -4.60 10.48 6.82
C MET A 60 -6.04 10.91 6.49
N VAL A 61 -6.51 10.60 5.28
CA VAL A 61 -7.89 10.91 4.88
C VAL A 61 -8.89 10.12 5.74
N GLU A 62 -8.64 8.83 6.00
CA GLU A 62 -9.48 8.02 6.88
C GLU A 62 -9.59 8.63 8.28
N HIS A 63 -8.46 9.03 8.87
CA HIS A 63 -8.46 9.69 10.17
C HIS A 63 -9.30 10.97 10.17
N THR A 64 -9.10 11.83 9.16
CA THR A 64 -9.87 13.08 8.99
C THR A 64 -11.37 12.81 8.84
N LEU A 65 -11.75 11.78 8.10
CA LEU A 65 -13.16 11.40 7.94
C LEU A 65 -13.75 10.93 9.26
N PHE A 66 -13.02 10.16 10.08
CA PHE A 66 -13.48 9.75 11.41
C PHE A 66 -13.72 10.96 12.32
N GLU A 67 -12.79 11.91 12.37
CA GLU A 67 -12.98 13.15 13.15
C GLU A 67 -14.21 13.93 12.67
N LYS A 68 -14.39 14.08 11.35
CA LYS A 68 -15.56 14.75 10.80
C LYS A 68 -16.87 14.02 11.06
N ILE A 69 -16.88 12.69 11.03
CA ILE A 69 -18.06 11.90 11.37
C ILE A 69 -18.49 12.16 12.82
N LEU A 70 -17.53 12.20 13.75
CA LEU A 70 -17.81 12.50 15.16
C LEU A 70 -18.33 13.94 15.32
N GLU A 71 -17.69 14.91 14.68
CA GLU A 71 -18.13 16.32 14.72
C GLU A 71 -19.57 16.49 14.19
N ILE A 72 -19.89 15.86 13.06
CA ILE A 72 -21.25 15.92 12.49
C ILE A 72 -22.25 15.18 13.37
N ASN A 73 -21.87 14.04 13.96
CA ASN A 73 -22.72 13.31 14.88
C ASN A 73 -23.07 14.15 16.12
N ASP A 74 -22.13 14.91 16.67
CA ASP A 74 -22.41 15.81 17.78
C ASP A 74 -23.33 16.96 17.37
N LYS A 75 -23.11 17.56 16.19
CA LYS A 75 -24.04 18.57 15.63
C LYS A 75 -25.46 18.03 15.40
N ILE A 76 -25.61 16.75 15.05
CA ILE A 76 -26.91 16.10 14.89
C ILE A 76 -27.63 15.98 16.23
N LYS A 77 -26.92 15.68 17.32
CA LYS A 77 -27.51 15.60 18.67
C LYS A 77 -28.09 16.95 19.12
N ASP A 78 -27.41 18.04 18.73
CA ASP A 78 -27.78 19.40 19.11
C ASP A 78 -28.73 20.07 18.09
N ALA A 79 -29.16 19.36 17.04
CA ALA A 79 -30.00 19.93 16.00
C ALA A 79 -31.45 20.14 16.48
N GLU A 80 -31.89 21.40 16.51
CA GLU A 80 -33.25 21.78 16.93
C GLU A 80 -34.25 21.89 15.77
N SER A 81 -33.76 22.00 14.53
CA SER A 81 -34.60 22.13 13.34
C SER A 81 -34.53 20.88 12.44
N LEU A 82 -35.66 20.55 11.80
CA LEU A 82 -35.72 19.43 10.86
C LEU A 82 -34.86 19.67 9.62
N ASP A 83 -34.72 20.93 9.17
CA ASP A 83 -33.87 21.26 8.02
C ASP A 83 -32.39 21.01 8.33
N ASP A 84 -31.93 21.44 9.52
CA ASP A 84 -30.56 21.20 9.98
C ASP A 84 -30.30 19.71 10.16
N LEU A 85 -31.23 18.98 10.77
CA LEU A 85 -31.14 17.53 10.93
C LEU A 85 -31.01 16.82 9.58
N GLN A 86 -31.79 17.23 8.58
CA GLN A 86 -31.76 16.64 7.24
C GLN A 86 -30.43 16.94 6.52
N ARG A 87 -29.92 18.18 6.60
CA ARG A 87 -28.63 18.57 6.02
C ARG A 87 -27.46 17.83 6.66
N LEU A 88 -27.43 17.76 7.99
CA LEU A 88 -26.39 17.08 8.74
C LEU A 88 -26.42 15.56 8.48
N SER A 89 -27.61 14.95 8.41
CA SER A 89 -27.78 13.53 8.09
C SER A 89 -27.30 13.20 6.67
N ALA A 90 -27.59 14.06 5.69
CA ALA A 90 -27.09 13.91 4.33
C ALA A 90 -25.55 14.00 4.29
N THR A 91 -24.98 14.94 5.02
CA THR A 91 -23.52 15.11 5.15
C THR A 91 -22.88 13.88 5.79
N LEU A 92 -23.43 13.39 6.91
CA LEU A 92 -22.96 12.18 7.59
C LEU A 92 -22.99 10.96 6.66
N SER A 93 -24.07 10.80 5.90
CA SER A 93 -24.21 9.70 4.93
C SER A 93 -23.13 9.75 3.85
N SER A 94 -22.81 10.95 3.34
CA SER A 94 -21.73 11.14 2.37
C SER A 94 -20.35 10.79 2.95
N LEU A 95 -20.06 11.22 4.20
CA LEU A 95 -18.80 10.90 4.88
C LEU A 95 -18.63 9.39 5.11
N LEU A 96 -19.70 8.70 5.53
CA LEU A 96 -19.69 7.25 5.72
C LEU A 96 -19.47 6.49 4.41
N GLU A 97 -20.05 6.96 3.30
CA GLU A 97 -19.84 6.38 1.97
C GLU A 97 -18.38 6.59 1.50
N ASN A 98 -17.81 7.77 1.72
CA ASN A 98 -16.40 8.03 1.43
C ASN A 98 -15.48 7.11 2.23
N LEU A 99 -15.79 6.89 3.52
CA LEU A 99 -15.05 5.96 4.37
C LEU A 99 -15.12 4.51 3.85
N ARG A 100 -16.29 4.07 3.38
CA ARG A 100 -16.46 2.75 2.75
C ARG A 100 -15.59 2.59 1.50
N ARG A 101 -15.55 3.62 0.65
CA ARG A 101 -14.72 3.63 -0.57
C ARG A 101 -13.23 3.51 -0.23
N ILE A 102 -12.74 4.26 0.76
CA ILE A 102 -11.35 4.17 1.25
C ILE A 102 -11.01 2.76 1.74
N LYS A 103 -11.92 2.12 2.48
CA LYS A 103 -11.73 0.72 2.89
C LYS A 103 -11.72 -0.27 1.72
N GLY A 104 -12.39 0.06 0.62
CA GLY A 104 -12.34 -0.69 -0.63
C GLY A 104 -10.97 -0.63 -1.30
N PHE A 105 -10.34 0.55 -1.34
CA PHE A 105 -9.01 0.75 -1.95
C PHE A 105 -7.89 -0.03 -1.25
N ARG A 106 -8.06 -0.42 0.03
CA ARG A 106 -7.05 -1.21 0.78
C ARG A 106 -7.19 -2.73 0.61
N LYS A 107 -8.23 -3.23 -0.06
CA LYS A 107 -8.47 -4.67 -0.26
C LYS A 107 -8.03 -5.18 -1.64
N SER A 108 -7.62 -4.28 -2.55
CA SER A 108 -6.97 -4.61 -3.82
C SER A 108 -5.47 -4.61 -3.67
#